data_AF-A0A1V6GZG5-F1
#
_entry.id   AF-A0A1V6GZG5-F1
#
_cell.length_a   1.000
_cell.length_b   1.000
_cell.length_c   1.000
_cell.angle_alpha   90.00
_cell.angle_beta   90.00
_cell.angle_gamma   90.00
#
_symmetry.space_group_name_H-M   'P 1'
#
loop_
_entity.id
_entity.type
_entity.pdbx_description
1 polymer ?
#
loop_
_entity_poly.entity_id
_entity_poly.type
_entity_poly.pdbx_seq_one_letter_code
_entity_poly.pdbx_strand_id
1 'polypeptide(L)'
;MSRVLFSFIVGLFVCTSLLALQFQDYAVYNEIENGLKVAALTQKGVVLIFTRPSCPSCTQLKAEGLATLELANLLRLNHIVIVAEAEKDFYARFPFDVFLNPDITQYETLSYYDIAAKKFHVSAIPRTFLLDSQFQTVGSVERYLSYESYVTSLRSVMNPAMSQPVRLIRSVTSKEATLLTATLPNVRTVTFSEFAKLFPTYDWMGYYILLNTSVQEVQEFAAANPTVPLNLLVKAP
;
A
#
# COMPACT_ATOMS: atom_id res chain seq x y z
N MET A 1 63.04 -4.16 -5.84
CA MET A 1 61.88 -4.17 -4.91
C MET A 1 61.01 -2.95 -5.20
N SER A 2 59.69 -3.13 -5.16
CA SER A 2 58.62 -2.11 -5.15
C SER A 2 58.30 -1.36 -6.45
N ARG A 3 57.59 -2.03 -7.37
CA ARG A 3 56.76 -1.38 -8.44
C ARG A 3 55.46 -2.15 -8.72
N VAL A 4 54.92 -2.83 -7.71
CA VAL A 4 53.68 -3.61 -7.84
C VAL A 4 52.79 -3.30 -6.63
N LEU A 5 52.38 -2.04 -6.44
CA LEU A 5 51.47 -1.70 -5.35
C LEU A 5 50.92 -0.27 -5.45
N PHE A 6 50.52 0.19 -6.63
CA PHE A 6 49.69 1.40 -6.68
C PHE A 6 48.68 1.32 -7.82
N SER A 7 47.42 1.42 -7.44
CA SER A 7 46.27 1.75 -8.29
C SER A 7 45.55 0.61 -9.01
N PHE A 8 45.34 -0.51 -8.31
CA PHE A 8 44.11 -1.33 -8.43
C PHE A 8 43.03 -0.78 -7.49
N ILE A 9 42.66 0.51 -7.62
CA ILE A 9 41.52 1.11 -6.88
C ILE A 9 40.79 2.07 -7.84
N VAL A 10 40.39 1.57 -9.02
CA VAL A 10 39.49 2.29 -9.95
C VAL A 10 38.47 1.30 -10.54
N GLY A 11 38.15 0.24 -9.81
CA GLY A 11 37.35 -0.87 -10.33
C GLY A 11 36.46 -1.49 -9.29
N LEU A 12 35.61 -0.69 -8.63
CA LEU A 12 34.41 -1.20 -7.94
C LEU A 12 33.45 -0.04 -7.54
N PHE A 13 33.12 0.85 -8.48
CA PHE A 13 31.97 1.77 -8.33
C PHE A 13 31.01 1.58 -9.52
N VAL A 14 30.87 0.34 -9.95
CA VAL A 14 29.97 -0.07 -11.03
C VAL A 14 28.72 -0.68 -10.40
N CYS A 15 27.62 0.03 -10.51
CA CYS A 15 26.24 -0.49 -10.48
C CYS A 15 25.78 -1.22 -9.21
N THR A 16 25.81 -0.56 -8.06
CA THR A 16 24.73 -0.74 -7.06
C THR A 16 23.78 0.44 -7.10
N SER A 17 23.30 0.83 -8.29
CA SER A 17 21.95 1.35 -8.43
C SER A 17 20.97 0.19 -8.18
N LEU A 18 21.03 -0.33 -6.95
CA LEU A 18 20.00 -1.13 -6.33
C LEU A 18 18.71 -0.36 -6.54
N LEU A 19 17.71 -1.03 -7.13
CA LEU A 19 16.36 -0.51 -7.32
C LEU A 19 15.88 0.10 -6.00
N ALA A 20 16.03 1.43 -5.87
CA ALA A 20 15.58 2.15 -4.70
C ALA A 20 14.07 2.15 -4.79
N LEU A 21 13.43 1.34 -3.94
CA LEU A 21 11.98 1.27 -3.87
C LEU A 21 11.45 2.67 -3.55
N GLN A 22 10.61 3.20 -4.43
CA GLN A 22 9.93 4.45 -4.17
C GLN A 22 8.60 4.15 -3.48
N PHE A 23 8.17 4.99 -2.54
CA PHE A 23 6.88 4.74 -1.89
C PHE A 23 5.72 4.78 -2.91
N GLN A 24 5.87 5.53 -4.00
CA GLN A 24 4.94 5.57 -5.13
C GLN A 24 4.80 4.24 -5.88
N ASP A 25 5.71 3.28 -5.67
CA ASP A 25 5.61 1.95 -6.29
C ASP A 25 4.53 1.08 -5.61
N TYR A 26 3.99 1.49 -4.46
CA TYR A 26 2.97 0.74 -3.74
C TYR A 26 1.92 1.57 -3.00
N ALA A 27 2.19 2.84 -2.72
CA ALA A 27 1.27 3.71 -2.00
C ALA A 27 0.39 4.52 -2.95
N VAL A 28 -0.86 4.72 -2.54
CA VAL A 28 -1.81 5.62 -3.19
C VAL A 28 -1.50 7.05 -2.75
N TYR A 29 -1.14 7.91 -3.69
CA TYR A 29 -0.73 9.28 -3.39
C TYR A 29 -1.85 10.29 -3.64
N ASN A 30 -2.22 11.06 -2.61
CA ASN A 30 -3.25 12.09 -2.66
C ASN A 30 -4.62 11.66 -3.24
N GLU A 31 -4.95 10.37 -3.14
CA GLU A 31 -6.25 9.82 -3.56
C GLU A 31 -6.92 9.01 -2.43
N ILE A 32 -7.23 9.68 -1.30
CA ILE A 32 -7.90 9.05 -0.14
C ILE A 32 -9.15 8.27 -0.58
N GLU A 33 -10.02 8.86 -1.39
CA GLU A 33 -11.27 8.21 -1.81
C GLU A 33 -11.01 6.89 -2.55
N ASN A 34 -10.13 6.90 -3.54
CA ASN A 34 -9.89 5.73 -4.36
C ASN A 34 -9.13 4.67 -3.57
N GLY A 35 -8.16 5.09 -2.75
CA GLY A 35 -7.46 4.20 -1.82
C GLY A 35 -8.42 3.49 -0.86
N LEU A 36 -9.39 4.21 -0.29
CA LEU A 36 -10.42 3.62 0.57
C LEU A 36 -11.35 2.67 -0.18
N LYS A 37 -11.82 3.04 -1.39
CA LYS A 37 -12.65 2.13 -2.21
C LYS A 37 -11.90 0.84 -2.55
N VAL A 38 -10.61 0.94 -2.88
CA VAL A 38 -9.75 -0.23 -3.12
C VAL A 38 -9.54 -1.05 -1.84
N ALA A 39 -9.34 -0.39 -0.69
CA ALA A 39 -9.22 -1.09 0.59
C ALA A 39 -10.48 -1.87 0.94
N ALA A 40 -11.67 -1.27 0.72
CA ALA A 40 -12.96 -1.93 0.89
C ALA A 40 -13.09 -3.14 -0.07
N LEU A 41 -12.76 -2.96 -1.34
CA LEU A 41 -12.82 -4.02 -2.37
C LEU A 41 -11.91 -5.21 -2.04
N THR A 42 -10.72 -4.92 -1.52
CA THR A 42 -9.69 -5.91 -1.16
C THR A 42 -9.83 -6.42 0.28
N GLN A 43 -10.75 -5.86 1.07
CA GLN A 43 -10.94 -6.14 2.50
C GLN A 43 -9.67 -5.96 3.35
N LYS A 44 -8.79 -5.04 2.93
CA LYS A 44 -7.55 -4.71 3.63
C LYS A 44 -7.74 -3.53 4.58
N GLY A 45 -6.90 -3.48 5.61
CA GLY A 45 -6.77 -2.27 6.43
C GLY A 45 -6.14 -1.13 5.63
N VAL A 46 -6.07 0.04 6.23
CA VAL A 46 -5.46 1.23 5.61
C VAL A 46 -4.38 1.79 6.52
N VAL A 47 -3.23 2.10 5.94
CA VAL A 47 -2.23 2.96 6.57
C VAL A 47 -2.35 4.34 5.95
N LEU A 48 -3.01 5.24 6.66
CA LEU A 48 -3.26 6.62 6.22
C LEU A 48 -2.20 7.54 6.83
N ILE A 49 -1.36 8.12 5.98
CA ILE A 49 -0.25 8.96 6.38
C ILE A 49 -0.56 10.40 5.96
N PHE A 50 -0.84 11.27 6.93
CA PHE A 50 -0.95 12.70 6.67
C PHE A 50 0.44 13.33 6.64
N THR A 51 0.73 14.02 5.54
CA THR A 51 1.97 14.77 5.29
C THR A 51 1.64 16.19 4.82
N ARG A 52 2.65 17.02 4.52
CA ARG A 52 2.49 18.25 3.75
C ARG A 52 3.71 18.46 2.85
N PRO A 53 3.59 19.25 1.78
CA PRO A 53 4.75 19.73 1.06
C PRO A 53 5.70 20.49 1.97
N SER A 54 6.99 20.46 1.64
CA SER A 54 8.05 21.22 2.33
C SER A 54 8.22 20.91 3.83
N CYS A 55 7.66 19.80 4.32
CA CYS A 55 7.86 19.28 5.67
C CYS A 55 9.10 18.37 5.69
N PRO A 56 10.22 18.75 6.34
CA PRO A 56 11.47 17.98 6.27
C PRO A 56 11.32 16.54 6.78
N SER A 57 10.65 16.34 7.91
CA SER A 57 10.38 15.01 8.47
C SER A 57 9.44 14.18 7.57
N CYS A 58 8.55 14.82 6.81
CA CYS A 58 7.69 14.15 5.84
C CYS A 58 8.50 13.69 4.62
N THR A 59 9.41 14.54 4.12
CA THR A 59 10.36 14.17 3.05
C THR A 59 11.23 13.00 3.50
N GLN A 60 11.73 13.06 4.73
CA GLN A 60 12.55 12.00 5.30
C GLN A 60 11.77 10.69 5.45
N LEU A 61 10.53 10.73 5.96
CA LEU A 61 9.66 9.55 6.02
C LEU A 61 9.43 8.93 4.63
N LYS A 62 9.16 9.76 3.61
CA LYS A 62 8.92 9.29 2.23
C LYS A 62 10.18 8.67 1.60
N ALA A 63 11.34 9.29 1.82
CA ALA A 63 12.60 8.91 1.15
C ALA A 63 13.41 7.83 1.89
N GLU A 64 13.30 7.75 3.21
CA GLU A 64 14.04 6.80 4.03
C GLU A 64 13.12 5.73 4.60
N GLY A 65 12.04 6.14 5.30
CA GLY A 65 11.14 5.20 5.96
C GLY A 65 10.42 4.31 4.95
N LEU A 66 9.53 4.91 4.16
CA LEU A 66 8.66 4.23 3.19
C LEU A 66 9.42 3.63 2.00
N ALA A 67 10.68 4.00 1.78
CA ALA A 67 11.54 3.46 0.73
C ALA A 67 12.30 2.19 1.15
N THR A 68 12.17 1.75 2.40
CA THR A 68 12.82 0.51 2.87
C THR A 68 11.98 -0.71 2.50
N LEU A 69 12.65 -1.75 2.02
CA LEU A 69 11.99 -2.99 1.61
C LEU A 69 11.27 -3.68 2.78
N GLU A 70 11.87 -3.68 3.98
CA GLU A 70 11.27 -4.31 5.16
C GLU A 70 9.93 -3.65 5.54
N LEU A 71 9.89 -2.32 5.62
CA LEU A 71 8.65 -1.61 5.93
C LEU A 71 7.63 -1.73 4.78
N ALA A 72 8.06 -1.59 3.53
CA ALA A 72 7.17 -1.78 2.40
C ALA A 72 6.53 -3.17 2.40
N ASN A 73 7.29 -4.22 2.69
CA ASN A 73 6.77 -5.59 2.78
C ASN A 73 5.76 -5.74 3.93
N LEU A 74 6.07 -5.16 5.10
CA LEU A 74 5.16 -5.14 6.25
C LEU A 74 3.83 -4.48 5.89
N LEU A 75 3.88 -3.36 5.17
CA LEU A 75 2.70 -2.58 4.81
C LEU A 75 1.87 -3.22 3.69
N ARG A 76 2.51 -3.60 2.58
CA ARG A 76 1.87 -4.07 1.34
C ARG A 76 1.08 -5.36 1.50
N LEU A 77 1.50 -6.22 2.44
CA LEU A 77 0.84 -7.49 2.68
C LEU A 77 -0.62 -7.30 3.09
N ASN A 78 -0.86 -6.43 4.06
CA ASN A 78 -2.13 -6.41 4.80
C ASN A 78 -2.88 -5.07 4.69
N HIS A 79 -2.25 -4.06 4.10
CA HIS A 79 -2.81 -2.71 4.06
C HIS A 79 -2.75 -2.10 2.66
N ILE A 80 -3.70 -1.19 2.41
CA ILE A 80 -3.55 -0.16 1.40
C ILE A 80 -2.86 1.03 2.06
N VAL A 81 -1.72 1.44 1.52
CA VAL A 81 -0.98 2.59 2.04
C VAL A 81 -1.45 3.83 1.29
N ILE A 82 -1.96 4.82 2.02
CA ILE A 82 -2.42 6.08 1.47
C ILE A 82 -1.55 7.19 2.05
N VAL A 83 -0.85 7.92 1.19
CA VAL A 83 -0.08 9.11 1.58
C VAL A 83 -0.88 10.32 1.13
N ALA A 84 -1.41 11.07 2.10
CA ALA A 84 -2.26 12.23 1.87
C ALA A 84 -1.56 13.51 2.34
N GLU A 85 -1.39 14.47 1.44
CA GLU A 85 -0.95 15.81 1.75
C GLU A 85 -2.12 16.61 2.30
N ALA A 86 -2.02 17.02 3.57
CA ALA A 86 -3.05 17.74 4.31
C ALA A 86 -3.13 19.21 3.85
N GLU A 87 -3.51 19.38 2.58
CA GLU A 87 -3.71 20.66 1.89
C GLU A 87 -5.21 20.93 1.68
N LYS A 88 -5.51 22.15 1.22
CA LYS A 88 -6.89 22.60 1.00
C LYS A 88 -7.44 22.24 -0.39
N ASP A 89 -6.58 21.83 -1.31
CA ASP A 89 -6.95 21.60 -2.71
C ASP A 89 -7.31 20.13 -3.01
N PHE A 90 -7.05 19.24 -2.05
CA PHE A 90 -7.48 17.84 -2.11
C PHE A 90 -8.69 17.61 -1.23
N TYR A 91 -9.65 16.83 -1.73
CA TYR A 91 -10.93 16.60 -1.07
C TYR A 91 -11.28 15.12 -1.02
N ALA A 92 -11.99 14.71 0.02
CA ALA A 92 -12.59 13.39 0.12
C ALA A 92 -13.90 13.46 0.89
N ARG A 93 -14.78 12.50 0.63
CA ARG A 93 -15.97 12.27 1.44
C ARG A 93 -15.62 11.71 2.82
N PHE A 94 -16.33 12.18 3.83
CA PHE A 94 -16.22 11.77 5.22
C PHE A 94 -17.64 11.68 5.84
N PRO A 95 -17.94 10.72 6.74
CA PRO A 95 -17.08 9.66 7.28
C PRO A 95 -16.63 8.64 6.23
N PHE A 96 -15.56 7.89 6.50
CA PHE A 96 -14.96 6.97 5.51
C PHE A 96 -15.75 5.65 5.34
N ASP A 97 -16.61 5.31 6.27
CA ASP A 97 -17.53 4.16 6.18
C ASP A 97 -18.51 4.26 4.98
N VAL A 98 -18.70 5.45 4.40
CA VAL A 98 -19.42 5.65 3.12
C VAL A 98 -18.85 4.85 1.96
N PHE A 99 -17.57 4.43 2.05
CA PHE A 99 -16.92 3.60 1.04
C PHE A 99 -17.10 2.09 1.31
N LEU A 100 -17.53 1.71 2.52
CA LEU A 100 -17.86 0.32 2.88
C LEU A 100 -19.31 0.00 2.51
N ASN A 101 -20.20 0.99 2.66
CA ASN A 101 -21.62 0.83 2.39
C ASN A 101 -22.10 1.91 1.40
N PRO A 102 -22.40 1.52 0.14
CA PRO A 102 -22.87 2.46 -0.88
C PRO A 102 -24.24 3.08 -0.57
N ASP A 103 -25.00 2.53 0.38
CA ASP A 103 -26.30 3.06 0.79
C ASP A 103 -26.19 4.28 1.71
N ILE A 104 -25.00 4.56 2.25
CA ILE A 104 -24.76 5.75 3.07
C ILE A 104 -24.72 6.98 2.16
N THR A 105 -25.76 7.78 2.23
CA THR A 105 -25.91 9.03 1.47
C THR A 105 -25.54 10.29 2.26
N GLN A 106 -25.37 10.15 3.59
CA GLN A 106 -25.01 11.26 4.47
C GLN A 106 -23.48 11.35 4.59
N TYR A 107 -22.88 12.24 3.83
CA TYR A 107 -21.45 12.55 3.92
C TYR A 107 -21.17 14.03 3.69
N GLU A 108 -20.06 14.49 4.22
CA GLU A 108 -19.48 15.80 3.93
C GLU A 108 -18.32 15.61 2.94
N THR A 109 -18.16 16.51 1.98
CA THR A 109 -16.91 16.60 1.19
C THR A 109 -16.00 17.61 1.87
N LEU A 110 -14.89 17.14 2.43
CA LEU A 110 -13.97 17.94 3.22
C LEU A 110 -12.59 17.97 2.58
N SER A 111 -11.86 19.07 2.77
CA SER A 111 -10.46 19.15 2.35
C SER A 111 -9.59 18.18 3.17
N TYR A 112 -8.45 17.73 2.64
CA TYR A 112 -7.54 16.85 3.38
C TYR A 112 -6.99 17.54 4.62
N TYR A 113 -6.79 18.87 4.56
CA TYR A 113 -6.51 19.68 5.73
C TYR A 113 -7.61 19.56 6.81
N ASP A 114 -8.88 19.70 6.44
CA ASP A 114 -9.99 19.62 7.39
C ASP A 114 -10.18 18.20 7.95
N ILE A 115 -10.02 17.17 7.11
CA ILE A 115 -10.03 15.78 7.57
C ILE A 115 -8.92 15.57 8.61
N ALA A 116 -7.68 15.95 8.28
CA ALA A 116 -6.55 15.80 9.20
C ALA A 116 -6.77 16.60 10.50
N ALA A 117 -7.04 17.90 10.41
CA ALA A 117 -7.09 18.79 11.56
C ALA A 117 -8.35 18.61 12.42
N LYS A 118 -9.53 18.46 11.81
CA LYS A 118 -10.82 18.47 12.51
C LYS A 118 -11.35 17.08 12.82
N LYS A 119 -11.14 16.10 11.95
CA LYS A 119 -11.69 14.74 12.13
C LYS A 119 -10.68 13.79 12.76
N PHE A 120 -9.39 13.92 12.42
CA PHE A 120 -8.29 13.11 12.98
C PHE A 120 -7.46 13.84 14.05
N HIS A 121 -7.79 15.10 14.36
CA HIS A 121 -7.10 15.92 15.37
C HIS A 121 -5.57 15.98 15.20
N VAL A 122 -5.10 16.01 13.95
CA VAL A 122 -3.68 16.04 13.62
C VAL A 122 -3.10 17.41 13.95
N SER A 123 -2.29 17.47 15.01
CA SER A 123 -1.56 18.67 15.45
C SER A 123 -0.14 18.76 14.90
N ALA A 124 0.43 17.65 14.41
CA ALA A 124 1.77 17.57 13.84
C ALA A 124 1.83 16.53 12.71
N ILE A 125 2.74 16.74 11.76
CA ILE A 125 2.98 15.87 10.61
C ILE A 125 4.47 15.48 10.52
N PRO A 126 4.82 14.32 9.92
CA PRO A 126 3.89 13.30 9.44
C PRO A 126 3.15 12.61 10.60
N ARG A 127 1.91 12.21 10.35
CA ARG A 127 1.09 11.44 11.30
C ARG A 127 0.50 10.24 10.57
N THR A 128 0.73 9.06 11.13
CA THR A 128 0.24 7.80 10.55
C THR A 128 -0.90 7.28 11.39
N PHE A 129 -1.99 6.89 10.74
CA PHE A 129 -3.12 6.20 11.33
C PHE A 129 -3.25 4.82 10.69
N LEU A 130 -3.54 3.82 11.53
CA LEU A 130 -3.92 2.50 11.08
C LEU A 130 -5.43 2.40 11.22
N LEU A 131 -6.08 2.12 10.10
CA LEU A 131 -7.50 1.83 10.04
C LEU A 131 -7.67 0.34 9.76
N ASP A 132 -8.61 -0.31 10.44
CA ASP A 132 -8.98 -1.68 10.12
C ASP A 132 -9.79 -1.76 8.80
N SER A 133 -10.23 -2.98 8.43
CA SER A 133 -11.05 -3.21 7.24
C SER A 133 -12.44 -2.56 7.31
N GLN A 134 -12.84 -2.04 8.47
CA GLN A 134 -14.07 -1.28 8.70
C GLN A 134 -13.79 0.23 8.85
N PHE A 135 -12.59 0.66 8.47
CA PHE A 135 -12.08 2.03 8.55
C PHE A 135 -12.13 2.65 9.95
N GLN A 136 -12.15 1.83 10.99
CA GLN A 136 -12.02 2.30 12.37
C GLN A 136 -10.54 2.48 12.73
N THR A 137 -10.21 3.58 13.40
CA THR A 137 -8.84 3.83 13.86
C THR A 137 -8.48 2.86 14.98
N VAL A 138 -7.51 1.98 14.71
CA VAL A 138 -7.02 0.97 15.65
C VAL A 138 -5.67 1.36 16.27
N GLY A 139 -4.95 2.30 15.65
CA GLY A 139 -3.65 2.74 16.12
C GLY A 139 -3.16 3.99 15.41
N SER A 140 -2.16 4.65 15.97
CA SER A 140 -1.52 5.79 15.32
C SER A 140 -0.06 5.94 15.76
N VAL A 141 0.79 6.45 14.87
CA VAL A 141 2.20 6.76 15.13
C VAL A 141 2.43 8.26 14.98
N GLU A 142 3.04 8.86 15.99
CA GLU A 142 3.37 10.28 16.02
C GLU A 142 4.76 10.53 15.45
N ARG A 143 4.85 11.47 14.50
CA ARG A 143 6.11 11.99 13.96
C ARG A 143 6.96 10.90 13.29
N TYR A 144 8.02 11.37 12.66
CA TYR A 144 9.08 10.51 12.12
C TYR A 144 10.40 11.05 12.66
N LEU A 145 11.08 10.26 13.50
CA LEU A 145 12.38 10.60 14.11
C LEU A 145 13.52 9.85 13.41
N SER A 146 13.36 8.54 13.24
CA SER A 146 14.24 7.66 12.48
C SER A 146 13.43 6.46 11.96
N TYR A 147 14.03 5.72 11.03
CA TYR A 147 13.46 4.48 10.50
C TYR A 147 13.12 3.47 11.62
N GLU A 148 14.08 3.18 12.50
CA GLU A 148 13.96 2.17 13.56
C GLU A 148 12.87 2.54 14.57
N SER A 149 12.83 3.82 14.97
CA SER A 149 11.81 4.34 15.89
C SER A 149 10.42 4.28 15.27
N TYR A 150 10.31 4.61 13.98
CA TYR A 150 9.04 4.56 13.25
C TYR A 150 8.52 3.13 13.10
N VAL A 151 9.37 2.19 12.66
CA VAL A 151 8.99 0.78 12.52
C VAL A 151 8.62 0.17 13.87
N THR A 152 9.36 0.48 14.93
CA THR A 152 9.06 0.02 16.28
C THR A 152 7.69 0.53 16.74
N SER A 153 7.43 1.83 16.56
CA SER A 153 6.14 2.44 16.91
C SER A 153 5.00 1.83 16.11
N LEU A 154 5.18 1.62 14.80
CA LEU A 154 4.19 1.03 13.93
C LEU A 154 3.86 -0.41 14.38
N ARG A 155 4.88 -1.23 14.61
CA ARG A 155 4.70 -2.61 15.11
C ARG A 155 3.99 -2.65 16.47
N SER A 156 4.22 -1.67 17.35
CA SER A 156 3.59 -1.62 18.66
C SER A 156 2.08 -1.40 18.61
N VAL A 157 1.57 -0.76 17.55
CA VAL A 157 0.14 -0.48 17.36
C VAL A 157 -0.52 -1.45 16.37
N MET A 158 0.26 -2.22 15.61
CA MET A 158 -0.24 -3.31 14.78
C MET A 158 -0.55 -4.53 15.64
N ASN A 159 -1.80 -4.96 15.63
CA ASN A 159 -2.22 -6.19 16.30
C ASN A 159 -1.87 -7.40 15.40
N PRO A 160 -1.88 -8.63 15.93
CA PRO A 160 -1.56 -9.82 15.14
C PRO A 160 -2.48 -10.01 13.93
N ALA A 161 -3.76 -9.62 14.02
CA ALA A 161 -4.72 -9.71 12.91
C ALA A 161 -4.34 -8.79 11.73
N MET A 162 -3.75 -7.62 12.00
CA MET A 162 -3.19 -6.71 10.99
C MET A 162 -1.90 -7.26 10.35
N SER A 163 -1.32 -8.32 10.89
CA SER A 163 -0.05 -8.90 10.44
C SER A 163 -0.23 -10.19 9.62
N GLN A 164 -1.44 -10.77 9.59
CA GLN A 164 -1.71 -12.01 8.87
C GLN A 164 -2.00 -11.75 7.38
N PRO A 165 -1.24 -12.35 6.45
CA PRO A 165 -1.48 -12.22 5.02
C PRO A 165 -2.91 -12.64 4.64
N VAL A 166 -3.68 -11.72 4.07
CA VAL A 166 -5.00 -12.04 3.52
C VAL A 166 -4.82 -12.73 2.17
N ARG A 167 -5.33 -13.96 2.04
CA ARG A 167 -5.51 -14.60 0.73
C ARG A 167 -6.78 -14.04 0.10
N LEU A 168 -6.60 -13.12 -0.84
CA LEU A 168 -7.67 -12.49 -1.59
C LEU A 168 -7.87 -13.24 -2.92
N ILE A 169 -9.00 -13.92 -3.05
CA ILE A 169 -9.49 -14.52 -4.30
C ILE A 169 -10.93 -14.08 -4.47
N ARG A 170 -11.22 -13.21 -5.45
CA ARG A 170 -12.54 -12.61 -5.61
C ARG A 170 -12.83 -12.28 -7.08
N SER A 171 -14.10 -12.40 -7.48
CA SER A 171 -14.58 -11.82 -8.75
C SER A 171 -14.64 -10.31 -8.68
N VAL A 172 -14.22 -9.63 -9.73
CA VAL A 172 -14.38 -8.19 -9.91
C VAL A 172 -15.10 -7.88 -11.21
N THR A 173 -15.92 -6.84 -11.17
CA THR A 173 -16.54 -6.23 -12.35
C THR A 173 -15.49 -5.46 -13.16
N SER A 174 -15.82 -5.11 -14.41
CA SER A 174 -14.97 -4.26 -15.24
C SER A 174 -14.70 -2.89 -14.59
N LYS A 175 -15.69 -2.30 -13.90
CA LYS A 175 -15.54 -1.01 -13.21
C LYS A 175 -14.55 -1.10 -12.04
N GLU A 176 -14.64 -2.17 -11.26
CA GLU A 176 -13.71 -2.42 -10.14
C GLU A 176 -12.29 -2.70 -10.62
N ALA A 177 -12.13 -3.47 -11.70
CA ALA A 177 -10.83 -3.71 -12.33
C ALA A 177 -10.17 -2.41 -12.82
N THR A 178 -10.94 -1.51 -13.42
CA THR A 178 -10.47 -0.19 -13.83
C THR A 178 -10.06 0.65 -12.61
N LEU A 179 -10.88 0.67 -11.54
CA LEU A 179 -10.54 1.38 -10.30
C LEU A 179 -9.23 0.87 -9.72
N LEU A 180 -9.06 -0.45 -9.57
CA LEU A 180 -7.83 -1.05 -9.06
C LEU A 180 -6.60 -0.64 -9.86
N THR A 181 -6.68 -0.74 -11.19
CA THR A 181 -5.55 -0.41 -12.09
C THR A 181 -5.22 1.09 -12.09
N ALA A 182 -6.23 1.95 -11.92
CA ALA A 182 -6.03 3.39 -11.87
C ALA A 182 -5.45 3.87 -10.53
N THR A 183 -5.69 3.13 -9.45
CA THR A 183 -5.34 3.56 -8.09
C THR A 183 -4.10 2.88 -7.53
N LEU A 184 -3.93 1.58 -7.78
CA LEU A 184 -2.80 0.83 -7.24
C LEU A 184 -1.67 0.72 -8.28
N PRO A 185 -0.46 1.17 -7.95
CA PRO A 185 0.68 1.17 -8.87
C PRO A 185 1.19 -0.24 -9.22
N ASN A 186 0.85 -1.25 -8.40
CA ASN A 186 1.36 -2.62 -8.50
C ASN A 186 0.31 -3.65 -8.95
N VAL A 187 -0.72 -3.21 -9.69
CA VAL A 187 -1.71 -4.10 -10.33
C VAL A 187 -1.20 -4.57 -11.68
N ARG A 188 -1.29 -5.88 -11.93
CA ARG A 188 -1.01 -6.49 -13.24
C ARG A 188 -2.26 -7.18 -13.76
N THR A 189 -2.57 -6.96 -15.04
CA THR A 189 -3.62 -7.72 -15.73
C THR A 189 -2.97 -8.76 -16.63
N VAL A 190 -3.29 -10.03 -16.42
CA VAL A 190 -2.69 -11.17 -17.14
C VAL A 190 -3.73 -12.27 -17.36
N THR A 191 -3.50 -13.15 -18.32
CA THR A 191 -4.28 -14.40 -18.40
C THR A 191 -3.88 -15.35 -17.27
N PHE A 192 -4.78 -16.26 -16.88
CA PHE A 192 -4.45 -17.24 -15.84
C PHE A 192 -3.28 -18.17 -16.24
N SER A 193 -3.17 -18.52 -17.52
CA SER A 193 -2.04 -19.31 -18.04
C SER A 193 -0.69 -18.61 -17.86
N GLU A 194 -0.64 -17.31 -18.13
CA GLU A 194 0.58 -16.50 -17.91
C GLU A 194 0.91 -16.38 -16.42
N PHE A 195 -0.11 -16.13 -15.58
CA PHE A 195 0.07 -16.08 -14.13
C PHE A 195 0.64 -17.40 -13.60
N ALA A 196 0.07 -18.54 -13.97
CA ALA A 196 0.51 -19.86 -13.51
C ALA A 196 1.97 -20.16 -13.91
N LYS A 197 2.43 -19.71 -15.08
CA LYS A 197 3.83 -19.82 -15.51
C LYS A 197 4.76 -18.92 -14.71
N LEU A 198 4.30 -17.71 -14.37
CA LEU A 198 5.08 -16.74 -13.59
C LEU A 198 5.05 -17.02 -12.09
N PHE A 199 4.18 -17.91 -11.61
CA PHE A 199 4.01 -18.19 -10.18
C PHE A 199 5.29 -18.53 -9.42
N PRO A 200 6.33 -19.18 -9.98
CA PRO A 200 7.60 -19.35 -9.27
C PRO A 200 8.38 -18.06 -9.01
N THR A 201 8.12 -17.00 -9.79
CA THR A 201 8.86 -15.73 -9.76
C THR A 201 7.96 -14.50 -9.64
N TYR A 202 6.67 -14.69 -9.34
CA TYR A 202 5.70 -13.61 -9.24
C TYR A 202 5.94 -12.72 -8.00
N ASP A 203 5.48 -11.48 -8.08
CA ASP A 203 5.46 -10.58 -6.93
C ASP A 203 4.29 -10.95 -6.02
N TRP A 204 4.57 -11.70 -4.96
CA TRP A 204 3.58 -12.14 -3.97
C TRP A 204 2.88 -10.98 -3.22
N MET A 205 3.40 -9.76 -3.32
CA MET A 205 2.79 -8.54 -2.80
C MET A 205 2.09 -7.70 -3.88
N GLY A 206 2.10 -8.15 -5.13
CA GLY A 206 1.38 -7.54 -6.24
C GLY A 206 -0.09 -7.97 -6.29
N TYR A 207 -0.90 -7.21 -7.02
CA TYR A 207 -2.28 -7.55 -7.31
C TYR A 207 -2.39 -8.06 -8.74
N TYR A 208 -3.11 -9.15 -8.96
CA TYR A 208 -3.27 -9.75 -10.28
C TYR A 208 -4.73 -9.83 -10.67
N ILE A 209 -5.09 -9.10 -11.73
CA ILE A 209 -6.38 -9.22 -12.39
C ILE A 209 -6.25 -10.31 -13.45
N LEU A 210 -6.90 -11.44 -13.21
CA LEU A 210 -6.85 -12.63 -14.05
C LEU A 210 -7.96 -12.57 -15.09
N LEU A 211 -7.57 -12.69 -16.36
CA LEU A 211 -8.47 -12.75 -17.51
C LEU A 211 -8.77 -14.19 -17.92
N ASN A 212 -9.95 -14.39 -18.51
CA ASN A 212 -10.38 -15.63 -19.15
C ASN A 212 -10.30 -16.87 -18.24
N THR A 213 -10.63 -16.70 -16.96
CA THR A 213 -10.61 -17.78 -15.96
C THR A 213 -11.84 -17.71 -15.07
N SER A 214 -12.17 -18.82 -14.42
CA SER A 214 -13.23 -18.87 -13.42
C SER A 214 -12.67 -18.75 -12.00
N VAL A 215 -13.49 -18.28 -11.07
CA VAL A 215 -13.11 -18.25 -9.64
C VAL A 215 -12.75 -19.65 -9.14
N GLN A 216 -13.47 -20.67 -9.59
CA GLN A 216 -13.23 -22.05 -9.17
C GLN A 216 -11.84 -22.53 -9.58
N GLU A 217 -11.42 -22.27 -10.83
CA GLU A 217 -10.09 -22.63 -11.33
C GLU A 217 -8.97 -21.97 -10.50
N VAL A 218 -9.16 -20.70 -10.15
CA VAL A 218 -8.21 -19.97 -9.28
C VAL A 218 -8.21 -20.50 -7.85
N GLN A 219 -9.37 -20.92 -7.32
CA GLN A 219 -9.49 -21.54 -6.00
C GLN A 219 -8.80 -22.91 -5.95
N GLU A 220 -8.92 -23.73 -6.98
CA GLU A 220 -8.24 -25.02 -7.09
C GLU A 220 -6.71 -24.83 -7.11
N PHE A 221 -6.22 -23.85 -7.89
CA PHE A 221 -4.82 -23.46 -7.87
C PHE A 221 -4.36 -22.99 -6.49
N ALA A 222 -5.17 -22.19 -5.81
CA ALA A 222 -4.87 -21.71 -4.47
C ALA A 222 -4.89 -22.84 -3.42
N ALA A 223 -5.76 -23.83 -3.54
CA ALA A 223 -5.79 -25.01 -2.68
C ALA A 223 -4.52 -25.86 -2.84
N ALA A 224 -3.98 -25.95 -4.05
CA ALA A 224 -2.70 -26.62 -4.32
C ALA A 224 -1.48 -25.87 -3.76
N ASN A 225 -1.62 -24.57 -3.45
CA ASN A 225 -0.53 -23.69 -2.98
C ASN A 225 -0.87 -22.97 -1.66
N PRO A 226 -1.17 -23.69 -0.56
CA PRO A 226 -1.85 -23.13 0.62
C PRO A 226 -1.01 -22.14 1.43
N THR A 227 0.32 -22.21 1.37
CA THR A 227 1.23 -21.37 2.17
C THR A 227 1.56 -20.04 1.51
N VAL A 228 1.05 -19.81 0.30
CA VAL A 228 1.45 -18.68 -0.52
C VAL A 228 0.39 -17.56 -0.45
N PRO A 229 0.78 -16.32 -0.09
CA PRO A 229 -0.10 -15.16 -0.16
C PRO A 229 -0.55 -14.91 -1.60
N LEU A 230 -1.85 -14.76 -1.80
CA LEU A 230 -2.45 -14.57 -3.13
C LEU A 230 -3.35 -13.34 -3.10
N ASN A 231 -3.12 -12.39 -4.01
CA ASN A 231 -4.01 -11.25 -4.26
C ASN A 231 -4.55 -11.35 -5.70
N LEU A 232 -5.44 -12.31 -5.93
CA LEU A 232 -5.97 -12.68 -7.24
C LEU A 232 -7.41 -12.19 -7.40
N LEU A 233 -7.65 -11.50 -8.50
CA LEU A 233 -8.93 -10.85 -8.82
C LEU A 233 -9.38 -11.40 -10.17
N VAL A 234 -10.45 -12.18 -10.18
CA VAL A 234 -10.98 -12.77 -11.42
C VAL A 234 -11.89 -11.76 -12.08
N LYS A 235 -11.51 -11.26 -13.25
CA LYS A 235 -12.38 -10.34 -13.99
C LYS A 235 -13.55 -11.16 -14.56
N ALA A 236 -14.77 -10.82 -14.14
CA ALA A 236 -15.97 -11.40 -14.73
C ALA A 236 -16.01 -11.08 -16.24
N PRO A 237 -16.44 -12.03 -17.08
CA PRO A 237 -16.56 -11.83 -18.53
C PRO A 237 -17.46 -10.64 -18.88
#